data_AF-A0A8T5GSD4-F1
#
_entry.id   AF-A0A8T5GSD4-F1
#
_cell.length_a   1.000
_cell.length_b   1.000
_cell.length_c   1.000
_cell.angle_alpha   90.00
_cell.angle_beta   90.00
_cell.angle_gamma   90.00
#
_symmetry.space_group_name_H-M   'P 1'
#
loop_
_entity.id
_entity.type
_entity.pdbx_description
1 polymer ?
#
loop_
_entity_poly.entity_id
_entity_poly.type
_entity_poly.pdbx_seq_one_letter_code
_entity_poly.pdbx_strand_id
1 'polypeptide(L)'
;MWTDGPEPEDTPMKDTYQGNAIVEIEVSYVPAHFNSRAYGVIVIELFEQWAPITTENMVTNVEDGIYDGIFFHRVIDDFVVQGGDPTCSKVG
;
A
#
# COMPACT_ATOMS: atom_id res chain seq x y z
N MET A 1 -15.31 -17.10 -33.49
CA MET A 1 -15.26 -15.89 -32.63
C MET A 1 -14.20 -16.17 -31.58
N TRP A 2 -13.14 -15.39 -31.56
CA TRP A 2 -12.16 -15.45 -30.47
C TRP A 2 -12.79 -14.78 -29.25
N THR A 3 -13.00 -15.53 -28.17
CA THR A 3 -13.42 -15.05 -26.85
C THR A 3 -12.29 -15.29 -25.86
N ASP A 4 -11.08 -14.87 -26.23
CA ASP A 4 -9.90 -14.87 -25.36
C ASP A 4 -9.81 -13.49 -24.69
N GLY A 5 -10.75 -13.22 -23.78
CA GLY A 5 -10.57 -12.19 -22.76
C GLY A 5 -9.90 -12.86 -21.56
N PRO A 6 -9.09 -12.14 -20.77
CA PRO A 6 -8.48 -12.73 -19.58
C PRO A 6 -9.58 -13.35 -18.74
N GLU A 7 -9.54 -14.67 -18.54
CA GLU A 7 -10.45 -15.31 -17.62
C GLU A 7 -10.23 -14.66 -16.25
N PRO A 8 -11.28 -14.15 -15.59
CA PRO A 8 -11.12 -13.61 -14.25
C PRO A 8 -10.63 -14.75 -13.37
N GLU A 9 -9.36 -14.68 -13.00
CA GLU A 9 -8.73 -15.62 -12.10
C GLU A 9 -9.46 -15.51 -10.75
N ASP A 10 -9.86 -16.64 -10.16
CA ASP A 10 -10.44 -16.66 -8.82
C ASP A 10 -9.37 -16.21 -7.81
N THR A 11 -9.31 -14.90 -7.55
CA THR A 11 -8.39 -14.33 -6.58
C THR A 11 -9.03 -14.27 -5.20
N PRO A 12 -8.27 -14.55 -4.14
CA PRO A 12 -8.75 -14.43 -2.77
C PRO A 12 -9.12 -12.99 -2.37
N MET A 13 -8.73 -12.01 -3.20
CA MET A 13 -9.08 -10.59 -3.00
C MET A 13 -10.54 -10.28 -3.34
N LYS A 14 -11.32 -11.24 -3.86
CA LYS A 14 -12.75 -11.07 -4.14
C LYS A 14 -13.61 -11.08 -2.87
N ASP A 15 -13.14 -11.76 -1.82
CA ASP A 15 -13.86 -11.95 -0.57
C ASP A 15 -12.96 -11.58 0.62
N THR A 16 -13.45 -10.73 1.53
CA THR A 16 -12.79 -10.43 2.81
C THR A 16 -12.98 -11.60 3.77
N TYR A 17 -11.90 -12.03 4.45
CA TYR A 17 -11.97 -13.11 5.43
C TYR A 17 -11.87 -12.56 6.87
N GLN A 18 -12.69 -13.09 7.78
CA GLN A 18 -12.56 -12.73 9.20
C GLN A 18 -11.24 -13.25 9.77
N GLY A 19 -10.41 -12.33 10.28
CA GLY A 19 -9.12 -12.64 10.89
C GLY A 19 -7.89 -12.14 10.11
N ASN A 20 -8.08 -11.58 8.90
CA ASN A 20 -6.99 -10.97 8.14
C ASN A 20 -6.47 -9.70 8.84
N ALA A 21 -5.15 -9.48 8.78
CA ALA A 21 -4.54 -8.25 9.27
C ALA A 21 -4.97 -7.06 8.40
N ILE A 22 -5.41 -5.98 9.05
CA ILE A 22 -5.77 -4.72 8.40
C ILE A 22 -4.71 -3.69 8.77
N VAL A 23 -4.11 -3.07 7.77
CA VAL A 23 -3.14 -1.97 7.93
C VAL A 23 -3.79 -0.68 7.46
N GLU A 24 -3.77 0.32 8.33
CA GLU A 24 -4.19 1.68 8.00
C GLU A 24 -2.97 2.55 7.80
N ILE A 25 -2.90 3.24 6.65
CA ILE A 25 -1.82 4.17 6.32
C ILE A 25 -2.41 5.56 6.20
N GLU A 26 -2.01 6.44 7.10
CA GLU A 26 -2.31 7.86 7.01
C GLU A 26 -1.36 8.54 6.03
N VAL A 27 -1.90 9.10 4.95
CA VAL A 27 -1.12 9.78 3.92
C VAL A 27 -1.46 11.26 3.89
N SER A 28 -0.46 12.08 3.59
CA SER A 28 -0.69 13.50 3.36
C SER A 28 0.04 14.00 2.13
N TYR A 29 -0.57 14.93 1.42
CA TYR A 29 -0.10 15.44 0.13
C TYR A 29 -0.20 16.96 0.08
N VAL A 30 0.81 17.59 -0.51
CA VAL A 30 0.85 19.04 -0.73
C VAL A 30 1.04 19.29 -2.23
N PRO A 31 0.00 19.73 -2.96
CA PRO A 31 0.06 19.84 -4.42
C PRO A 31 0.98 20.95 -4.94
N ALA A 32 1.17 22.03 -4.18
CA ALA A 32 2.18 23.03 -4.48
C ALA A 32 2.57 23.80 -3.20
N HIS A 33 3.66 24.55 -3.28
CA HIS A 33 4.30 25.27 -2.17
C HIS A 33 3.37 26.19 -1.35
N PHE A 34 2.24 26.63 -1.92
CA PHE A 34 1.27 27.51 -1.26
C PHE A 34 -0.13 26.90 -1.06
N ASN A 35 -0.29 25.61 -1.33
CA ASN A 35 -1.56 24.92 -1.11
C ASN A 35 -1.64 24.34 0.31
N SER A 36 -2.87 24.17 0.81
CA SER A 36 -3.14 23.44 2.04
C SER A 36 -2.78 21.96 1.89
N ARG A 37 -2.30 21.34 2.98
CA ARG A 37 -2.05 19.90 3.03
C ARG A 37 -3.37 19.13 3.02
N ALA A 38 -3.47 18.17 2.10
CA ALA A 38 -4.55 17.19 2.08
C ALA A 38 -4.16 15.97 2.89
N TYR A 39 -5.14 15.32 3.51
CA TYR A 39 -4.98 14.11 4.30
C TYR A 39 -5.92 13.03 3.76
N GLY A 40 -5.47 11.79 3.77
CA GLY A 40 -6.25 10.63 3.38
C GLY A 40 -5.83 9.40 4.18
N VAL A 41 -6.71 8.41 4.24
CA VAL A 41 -6.43 7.12 4.88
C VAL A 41 -6.54 6.04 3.83
N ILE A 42 -5.51 5.20 3.73
CA ILE A 42 -5.49 4.02 2.88
C ILE A 42 -5.63 2.82 3.79
N VAL A 43 -6.66 2.01 3.56
CA VAL A 43 -6.90 0.78 4.32
C VAL A 43 -6.51 -0.39 3.44
N ILE A 44 -5.63 -1.24 3.94
CA ILE A 44 -5.09 -2.42 3.23
C ILE A 44 -5.42 -3.67 4.04
N GLU A 45 -6.11 -4.62 3.41
CA GLU A 45 -6.32 -5.95 3.96
C GLU A 45 -5.20 -6.89 3.47
N LEU A 46 -4.55 -7.61 4.39
CA LEU A 46 -3.47 -8.54 4.08
C LEU A 46 -3.95 -10.00 4.18
N PHE A 47 -3.60 -10.80 3.18
CA PHE A 47 -4.03 -12.19 3.06
C PHE A 47 -2.92 -13.16 3.46
N GLU A 48 -2.78 -13.38 4.77
CA GLU A 48 -1.75 -14.25 5.36
C GLU A 48 -1.77 -15.68 4.82
N GLN A 49 -2.96 -16.21 4.51
CA GLN A 49 -3.11 -17.58 4.01
C GLN A 49 -2.42 -17.81 2.66
N TRP A 50 -2.27 -16.74 1.86
CA TRP A 50 -1.74 -16.81 0.50
C TRP A 50 -0.30 -16.31 0.42
N ALA A 51 0.03 -15.26 1.16
CA ALA A 51 1.37 -14.68 1.20
C ALA A 51 1.84 -14.50 2.65
N PRO A 52 2.09 -15.61 3.39
CA PRO A 52 2.37 -15.55 4.82
C PRO A 52 3.64 -14.77 5.13
N ILE A 53 4.73 -15.06 4.41
CA ILE A 53 6.04 -14.41 4.64
C ILE A 53 5.98 -12.91 4.33
N THR A 54 5.33 -12.53 3.24
CA THR A 54 5.21 -11.11 2.84
C THR A 54 4.34 -10.34 3.82
N THR A 55 3.22 -10.95 4.23
CA THR A 55 2.29 -10.34 5.18
C THR A 55 2.94 -10.17 6.56
N GLU A 56 3.60 -11.21 7.07
CA GLU A 56 4.32 -11.16 8.35
C GLU A 56 5.39 -10.06 8.36
N ASN A 57 6.19 -9.96 7.29
CA ASN A 57 7.19 -8.89 7.17
C ASN A 57 6.54 -7.51 7.13
N MET A 58 5.41 -7.36 6.43
CA MET A 58 4.70 -6.09 6.36
C MET A 58 4.14 -5.67 7.72
N VAL A 59 3.51 -6.60 8.45
CA VAL A 59 3.01 -6.37 9.81
C VAL A 59 4.16 -5.98 10.74
N THR A 60 5.25 -6.75 10.75
CA THR A 60 6.43 -6.47 11.58
C THR A 60 7.00 -5.07 11.30
N ASN A 61 7.17 -4.72 10.03
CA ASN A 61 7.72 -3.41 9.66
C ASN A 61 6.78 -2.24 10.04
N VAL A 62 5.47 -2.46 10.02
CA VAL A 62 4.47 -1.49 10.49
C VAL A 62 4.56 -1.35 12.01
N GLU A 63 4.61 -2.45 12.76
CA GLU A 63 4.74 -2.44 14.23
C GLU A 63 6.05 -1.80 14.70
N ASP A 64 7.14 -2.02 13.96
CA ASP A 64 8.44 -1.41 14.21
C ASP A 64 8.50 0.10 13.81
N GLY A 65 7.44 0.63 13.19
CA GLY A 65 7.35 2.04 12.77
C GLY A 65 8.30 2.40 11.62
N ILE A 66 8.78 1.42 10.84
CA ILE A 66 9.75 1.64 9.75
C ILE A 66 9.16 2.52 8.64
N TYR A 67 7.83 2.46 8.46
CA TYR A 67 7.12 3.23 7.45
C TYR A 67 6.70 4.62 7.94
N ASP A 68 6.99 5.00 9.18
CA ASP A 68 6.60 6.31 9.70
C ASP A 68 7.48 7.41 9.12
N GLY A 69 6.84 8.42 8.52
CA GLY A 69 7.52 9.59 7.97
C GLY A 69 8.31 9.33 6.68
N ILE A 70 8.17 8.16 6.05
CA ILE A 70 8.73 7.92 4.72
C ILE A 70 7.87 8.60 3.64
N PHE A 71 8.52 9.05 2.57
CA PHE A 71 7.84 9.61 1.41
C PHE A 71 7.71 8.57 0.29
N PHE A 72 6.67 8.70 -0.52
CA PHE A 72 6.60 7.98 -1.79
C PHE A 72 7.63 8.59 -2.76
N HIS A 73 8.75 7.91 -2.93
CA HIS A 73 9.84 8.38 -3.78
C HIS A 73 9.53 8.21 -5.28
N ARG A 74 8.48 7.45 -5.63
CA ARG A 74 8.05 7.23 -7.00
C ARG A 74 6.53 7.17 -7.11
N VAL A 75 5.99 8.07 -7.93
CA VAL A 75 4.57 8.15 -8.28
C VAL A 75 4.49 8.23 -9.80
N ILE A 76 3.78 7.28 -10.40
CA ILE A 76 3.46 7.29 -11.83
C ILE A 76 1.95 7.26 -11.97
N ASP A 77 1.44 8.29 -12.62
CA ASP A 77 0.00 8.45 -12.90
C ASP A 77 -0.53 7.23 -13.65
N ASP A 78 -1.71 6.75 -13.21
CA ASP A 78 -2.40 5.58 -13.75
C ASP A 78 -1.60 4.26 -13.73
N PHE A 79 -0.58 4.16 -12.87
CA PHE A 79 0.22 2.95 -12.79
C PHE A 79 0.54 2.51 -11.36
N VAL A 80 1.46 3.20 -10.68
CA VAL A 80 1.97 2.73 -9.39
C VAL A 80 2.50 3.86 -8.53
N VAL A 81 2.23 3.74 -7.25
CA VAL A 81 2.90 4.48 -6.19
C VAL A 81 3.82 3.51 -5.45
N GLN A 82 5.08 3.88 -5.29
CA GLN A 82 6.09 3.06 -4.65
C GLN A 82 6.72 3.82 -3.47
N GLY A 83 6.75 3.14 -2.32
CA GLY A 83 7.35 3.59 -1.07
C GLY A 83 8.08 2.44 -0.38
N GLY A 84 8.29 2.57 0.93
CA GLY A 84 8.88 1.52 1.75
C GLY A 84 10.42 1.53 1.82
N ASP A 85 11.09 2.58 1.31
CA ASP A 85 12.53 2.75 1.46
C ASP A 85 12.84 3.60 2.71
N PRO A 86 13.46 3.02 3.77
CA PRO A 86 13.80 3.74 5.00
C PRO A 86 14.82 4.87 4.78
N THR A 87 15.60 4.81 3.71
CA THR A 87 16.60 5.84 3.38
C THR A 87 15.94 7.08 2.78
N CYS A 88 14.73 6.94 2.23
CA CYS A 88 13.87 8.04 1.74
C CYS A 88 13.06 8.71 2.87
N SER A 89 13.66 8.86 4.06
CA SER A 89 13.09 9.58 5.22
C SER A 89 13.69 10.96 5.44
N LYS A 90 14.85 11.26 4.82
CA LYS A 90 15.48 12.59 4.88
C LYS A 90 15.14 13.40 3.65
N VAL A 91 14.41 14.49 3.87
CA VAL A 91 14.51 15.67 3.01
C VAL A 91 15.89 16.27 3.29
N GLY A 92 16.80 16.20 2.32
CA GLY A 92 18.06 16.95 2.36
C GLY A 92 17.81 18.44 2.30
#